data_AF-A0A1W1UMM5-F1
#
_entry.id   AF-A0A1W1UMM5-F1
#
_cell.length_a   1.000
_cell.length_b   1.000
_cell.length_c   1.000
_cell.angle_alpha   90.00
_cell.angle_beta   90.00
_cell.angle_gamma   90.00
#
_symmetry.space_group_name_H-M   'P 1'
#
loop_
_entity.id
_entity.type
_entity.pdbx_description
1 polymer ?
#
loop_
_entity_poly.entity_id
_entity_poly.type
_entity_poly.pdbx_seq_one_letter_code
_entity_poly.pdbx_strand_id
1 'polypeptide(L)'
;MNRYLVPINKTAALVVSKGVHFEVENSNHDEFKKSPYPTWKKRPSSLFHNSDFEDLTGRKQGKLTVIGLLKGVYNKWVCRCICGNYTLRRAKAIRNINNKFDCCGECRKLAQVKRNYVYKTTGKDQDINNFY
;
A
#
# COMPACT_ATOMS: atom_id res chain seq x y z
N MET A 1 -4.70 -40.37 -18.97
CA MET A 1 -3.73 -39.26 -19.13
C MET A 1 -4.16 -38.39 -20.29
N ASN A 2 -4.50 -37.12 -20.03
CA ASN A 2 -5.17 -36.25 -21.00
C ASN A 2 -4.14 -35.70 -22.03
N ARG A 3 -4.18 -36.19 -23.27
CA ARG A 3 -3.21 -35.89 -24.35
C ARG A 3 -3.35 -34.50 -24.98
N TYR A 4 -4.22 -33.63 -24.47
CA TYR A 4 -4.62 -32.37 -25.10
C TYR A 4 -3.87 -31.11 -24.64
N LEU A 5 -2.84 -31.22 -23.80
CA LEU A 5 -2.11 -30.05 -23.27
C LEU A 5 -0.78 -29.75 -23.97
N VAL A 6 -0.49 -30.40 -25.11
CA VAL A 6 0.73 -30.10 -25.86
C VAL A 6 0.47 -28.93 -26.80
N PRO A 7 1.17 -27.80 -26.65
CA PRO A 7 0.97 -26.63 -27.48
C PRO A 7 1.36 -26.90 -28.94
N ILE A 8 0.48 -26.54 -29.87
CA ILE A 8 0.63 -26.80 -31.32
C ILE A 8 1.71 -25.94 -32.00
N ASN A 9 2.05 -24.79 -31.42
CA ASN A 9 3.08 -23.90 -31.92
C ASN A 9 3.69 -23.07 -30.79
N LYS A 10 4.72 -22.28 -31.12
CA LYS A 10 5.45 -21.43 -30.16
C LYS A 10 4.51 -20.46 -29.42
N THR A 11 3.53 -19.89 -30.11
CA THR A 11 2.56 -18.96 -29.51
C THR A 11 1.69 -19.67 -28.49
N ALA A 12 1.12 -20.83 -28.85
CA ALA A 12 0.37 -21.68 -27.93
C ALA A 12 1.24 -22.10 -26.74
N ALA A 13 2.51 -22.42 -26.97
CA ALA A 13 3.45 -22.83 -25.93
C ALA A 13 3.73 -21.71 -24.93
N LEU A 14 3.86 -20.47 -25.41
CA LEU A 14 3.99 -19.30 -24.55
C LEU A 14 2.71 -19.05 -23.73
N VAL A 15 1.53 -19.20 -24.34
CA VAL A 15 0.24 -19.00 -23.66
C VAL A 15 -0.01 -20.05 -22.57
N VAL A 16 0.34 -21.32 -22.83
CA VAL A 16 0.19 -22.40 -21.83
C VAL A 16 1.38 -22.53 -20.88
N SER A 17 2.44 -21.73 -21.09
CA SER A 17 3.61 -21.76 -20.21
C SER A 17 3.22 -21.29 -18.81
N LYS A 18 3.88 -21.83 -17.79
CA LYS A 18 3.65 -21.39 -16.41
C LYS A 18 4.04 -19.91 -16.31
N GLY A 19 3.07 -19.04 -16.05
CA GLY A 19 3.35 -17.64 -15.74
C GLY A 19 4.19 -17.51 -14.47
N VAL A 20 5.01 -16.47 -14.41
CA VAL A 20 5.72 -16.09 -13.18
C VAL A 20 4.76 -15.21 -12.38
N HIS A 21 4.11 -15.79 -11.38
CA HIS A 21 3.30 -15.03 -10.44
C HIS A 21 4.21 -14.51 -9.32
N PHE A 22 4.25 -13.19 -9.15
CA PHE A 22 5.00 -12.55 -8.07
C PHE A 22 4.02 -11.96 -7.08
N GLU A 23 3.95 -12.56 -5.89
CA GLU A 23 3.26 -11.98 -4.76
C GLU A 23 4.27 -11.31 -3.84
N VAL A 24 3.96 -10.08 -3.46
CA VAL A 24 4.76 -9.34 -2.50
C VAL A 24 4.39 -9.81 -1.10
N GLU A 25 5.29 -10.56 -0.46
CA GLU A 25 5.09 -11.00 0.93
C GLU A 25 5.02 -9.81 1.88
N ASN A 26 3.96 -9.74 2.68
CA ASN A 26 3.77 -8.68 3.67
C ASN A 26 4.63 -8.91 4.90
N SER A 27 5.67 -8.08 5.09
CA SER A 27 6.31 -7.98 6.40
C SER A 27 5.28 -7.44 7.41
N ASN A 28 5.29 -8.00 8.62
CA ASN A 28 4.26 -7.83 9.65
C ASN A 28 3.94 -6.36 10.02
N HIS A 29 4.81 -5.41 9.72
CA HIS A 29 4.64 -3.99 10.08
C HIS A 29 3.98 -3.13 8.99
N ASP A 30 3.73 -3.68 7.80
CA ASP A 30 3.30 -2.91 6.61
C ASP A 30 2.05 -3.51 5.95
N GLU A 31 1.09 -3.93 6.77
CA GLU A 31 -0.19 -4.46 6.30
C GLU A 31 -0.91 -3.44 5.41
N PHE A 32 -1.17 -3.84 4.16
CA PHE A 32 -2.05 -3.15 3.24
C PHE A 32 -3.06 -4.14 2.68
N LYS A 33 -4.22 -3.63 2.30
CA LYS A 33 -5.30 -4.42 1.67
C LYS A 33 -5.66 -3.82 0.32
N LYS A 34 -5.94 -4.68 -0.65
CA LYS A 34 -6.51 -4.25 -1.95
C LYS A 34 -7.94 -3.75 -1.80
N SER A 35 -8.68 -4.31 -0.83
CA SER A 35 -10.06 -3.93 -0.49
C SER A 35 -10.10 -2.82 0.57
N PRO A 36 -11.07 -1.91 0.53
CA PRO A 36 -11.23 -0.87 1.54
C PRO A 36 -11.50 -1.44 2.94
N TYR A 37 -11.00 -0.76 3.96
CA TYR A 37 -11.37 -1.03 5.35
C TYR A 37 -12.72 -0.36 5.68
N PRO A 38 -13.53 -0.95 6.58
CA PRO A 38 -14.77 -0.32 7.02
C PRO A 38 -14.48 0.95 7.82
N THR A 39 -15.08 2.07 7.41
CA THR A 39 -14.96 3.36 8.10
C THR A 39 -16.27 3.80 8.73
N TRP A 40 -16.20 4.71 9.70
CA TRP A 40 -17.37 5.40 10.21
C TRP A 40 -17.88 6.42 9.19
N LYS A 41 -19.19 6.36 8.84
CA LYS A 41 -19.83 7.33 7.95
C LYS A 41 -20.06 8.70 8.60
N LYS A 42 -20.25 8.71 9.92
CA LYS A 42 -20.39 9.90 10.77
C LYS A 42 -19.60 9.66 12.05
N ARG A 43 -19.02 10.71 12.64
CA ARG A 43 -18.37 10.62 13.94
C ARG A 43 -19.40 10.14 14.98
N PRO A 44 -19.17 9.02 15.68
CA PRO A 44 -20.01 8.64 16.80
C PRO A 44 -19.72 9.58 17.96
N SER A 45 -20.67 10.48 18.26
CA SER A 45 -20.56 11.52 19.29
C SER A 45 -20.30 10.95 20.70
N SER A 46 -20.86 9.77 21.00
CA SER A 46 -20.72 9.09 22.29
C SER A 46 -19.39 8.38 22.52
N LEU A 47 -18.58 8.16 21.48
CA LEU A 47 -17.31 7.42 21.62
C LEU A 47 -16.10 8.34 21.87
N PHE A 48 -16.28 9.66 21.74
CA PHE A 48 -15.18 10.62 21.80
C PHE A 48 -15.64 11.91 22.50
N HIS A 49 -15.64 11.90 23.84
CA HIS A 49 -15.91 13.07 24.69
C HIS A 49 -14.76 14.10 24.74
N ASN A 50 -13.61 13.82 24.11
CA ASN A 50 -12.50 14.77 24.05
C ASN A 50 -12.78 15.89 23.05
N SER A 51 -12.62 17.13 23.52
CA SER A 51 -12.67 18.37 22.75
C SER A 51 -11.63 18.45 21.64
N ASP A 52 -10.51 17.72 21.77
CA ASP A 52 -9.33 17.89 20.92
C ASP A 52 -9.28 16.94 19.71
N PHE A 53 -10.41 16.30 19.39
CA PHE A 53 -10.48 15.43 18.22
C PHE A 53 -10.53 16.26 16.93
N GLU A 54 -9.44 16.23 16.18
CA GLU A 54 -9.33 16.74 14.82
C GLU A 54 -9.72 15.65 13.81
N ASP A 55 -10.66 15.96 12.92
CA ASP A 55 -10.97 15.09 11.78
C ASP A 55 -9.90 15.26 10.69
N LEU A 56 -9.20 14.16 10.39
CA LEU A 56 -8.15 14.12 9.37
C LEU A 56 -8.67 13.65 8.00
N THR A 57 -9.97 13.37 7.86
CA THR A 57 -10.56 12.91 6.59
C THR A 57 -10.26 13.88 5.44
N GLY A 58 -9.85 13.35 4.29
CA GLY A 58 -9.45 14.13 3.12
C GLY A 58 -8.02 14.67 3.15
N ARG A 59 -7.33 14.63 4.31
CA ARG A 59 -5.92 15.04 4.40
C ARG A 59 -5.03 14.13 3.57
N LYS A 60 -4.02 14.72 2.93
CA LYS A 60 -3.00 14.01 2.16
C LYS A 60 -1.67 14.01 2.91
N GLN A 61 -0.96 12.89 2.86
CA GLN A 61 0.39 12.73 3.40
C GLN A 61 1.19 11.82 2.47
N GLY A 62 2.20 12.36 1.79
CA GLY A 62 2.89 11.65 0.72
C GLY A 62 1.92 11.14 -0.34
N LYS A 63 1.92 9.82 -0.56
CA LYS A 63 1.04 9.11 -1.50
C LYS A 63 -0.29 8.66 -0.88
N LEU A 64 -0.54 9.00 0.37
CA LEU A 64 -1.74 8.58 1.11
C LEU A 64 -2.78 9.70 1.15
N THR A 65 -4.04 9.34 0.93
CA THR A 65 -5.21 10.19 1.22
C THR A 65 -6.04 9.54 2.32
N VAL A 66 -6.35 10.28 3.37
CA VAL A 66 -7.15 9.78 4.50
C VAL A 66 -8.62 9.66 4.07
N ILE A 67 -9.19 8.47 4.24
CA ILE A 67 -10.59 8.15 3.91
C ILE A 67 -11.51 8.29 5.11
N GLY A 68 -11.00 8.02 6.32
CA GLY A 68 -11.76 8.20 7.56
C GLY A 68 -11.26 7.33 8.70
N LEU A 69 -11.95 7.38 9.83
CA LEU A 69 -11.66 6.55 11.00
C LEU A 69 -12.05 5.09 10.78
N LEU A 70 -11.18 4.17 11.19
CA LEU A 70 -11.43 2.73 11.17
C LEU A 70 -12.58 2.36 12.12
N LYS A 71 -13.53 1.54 11.64
CA LYS A 71 -14.62 1.03 12.47
C LYS A 71 -14.09 -0.01 13.48
N GLY A 72 -14.48 0.11 14.75
CA GLY A 72 -14.14 -0.85 15.81
C GLY A 72 -12.76 -0.70 16.44
N VAL A 73 -11.87 0.15 15.90
CA VAL A 73 -10.55 0.43 16.48
C VAL A 73 -10.35 1.95 16.60
N TYR A 74 -10.22 2.42 17.83
CA TYR A 74 -9.95 3.82 18.12
C TYR A 74 -8.56 4.24 17.61
N ASN A 75 -8.43 5.50 17.18
CA ASN A 75 -7.15 6.14 16.80
C ASN A 75 -6.42 5.61 15.56
N LYS A 76 -7.05 4.73 14.77
CA LYS A 76 -6.55 4.33 13.44
C LYS A 76 -7.36 4.98 12.33
N TRP A 77 -6.63 5.53 11.37
CA TRP A 77 -7.16 6.14 10.16
C TRP A 77 -6.93 5.21 8.98
N VAL A 78 -7.97 5.04 8.18
CA VAL A 78 -7.93 4.34 6.91
C VAL A 78 -7.42 5.31 5.87
N CYS A 79 -6.33 4.95 5.20
CA CYS A 79 -5.73 5.73 4.13
C CYS A 79 -5.78 4.94 2.83
N ARG A 80 -6.07 5.63 1.73
CA ARG A 80 -5.94 5.09 0.37
C ARG A 80 -4.64 5.60 -0.25
N CYS A 81 -3.81 4.68 -0.72
CA CYS A 81 -2.60 5.00 -1.47
C CYS A 81 -2.95 5.29 -2.93
N ILE A 82 -2.13 6.07 -3.63
CA ILE A 82 -2.32 6.35 -5.06
C ILE A 82 -2.33 5.09 -5.93
N CYS A 83 -1.69 4.00 -5.50
CA CYS A 83 -1.71 2.72 -6.21
C CYS A 83 -3.05 1.95 -6.06
N GLY A 84 -3.99 2.47 -5.24
CA GLY A 84 -5.29 1.86 -4.99
C GLY A 84 -5.36 1.02 -3.72
N ASN A 85 -4.23 0.60 -3.15
CA ASN A 85 -4.20 -0.14 -1.88
C ASN A 85 -4.58 0.74 -0.69
N TYR A 86 -5.16 0.12 0.32
CA TYR A 86 -5.52 0.73 1.59
C TYR A 86 -4.55 0.32 2.68
N THR A 87 -4.23 1.25 3.59
CA THR A 87 -3.38 0.99 4.75
C THR A 87 -3.90 1.76 5.96
N LEU A 88 -3.41 1.40 7.14
CA LEU A 88 -3.79 2.04 8.40
C LEU A 88 -2.67 2.95 8.89
N ARG A 89 -3.05 4.14 9.37
CA ARG A 89 -2.12 5.10 9.96
C ARG A 89 -2.65 5.65 11.28
N ARG A 90 -1.72 6.00 12.17
CA ARG A 90 -2.03 6.79 13.37
C ARG A 90 -2.05 8.27 13.01
N ALA A 91 -2.80 9.06 13.76
CA ALA A 91 -2.88 10.50 13.57
C ALA A 91 -1.50 11.19 13.61
N LYS A 92 -0.59 10.73 14.48
CA LYS A 92 0.80 11.21 14.56
C LYS A 92 1.56 11.09 13.23
N ALA A 93 1.38 10.00 12.49
CA ALA A 93 2.06 9.78 11.22
C ALA A 93 1.50 10.68 10.10
N ILE A 94 0.19 10.91 10.12
CA ILE A 94 -0.51 11.79 9.16
C ILE A 94 -0.17 13.27 9.41
N ARG A 95 0.02 13.67 10.67
CA ARG A 95 0.40 15.05 11.03
C ARG A 95 1.87 15.36 10.80
N ASN A 96 2.71 14.34 10.65
CA ASN A 96 4.15 14.53 10.54
C ASN A 96 4.53 15.19 9.20
N ILE A 97 4.76 16.50 9.22
CA ILE A 97 5.15 17.27 8.03
C ILE A 97 6.47 16.81 7.40
N ASN A 98 7.35 16.19 8.19
CA ASN A 98 8.62 15.66 7.72
C ASN A 98 8.47 14.33 6.96
N ASN A 99 7.32 13.65 7.07
CA ASN A 99 7.06 12.36 6.43
C ASN A 99 6.60 12.51 4.97
N LYS A 100 7.37 13.20 4.13
CA LYS A 100 6.95 13.64 2.79
C LYS A 100 6.63 12.49 1.82
N PHE A 101 7.14 11.28 2.06
CA PHE A 101 7.06 10.15 1.13
C PHE A 101 6.30 8.93 1.69
N ASP A 102 5.36 9.13 2.64
CA ASP A 102 4.56 8.00 3.16
C ASP A 102 3.71 7.36 2.05
N CYS A 103 3.58 6.03 2.12
CA CYS A 103 2.84 5.22 1.16
C CYS A 103 2.46 3.86 1.76
N CYS A 104 1.69 3.05 1.02
CA CYS A 104 1.40 1.68 1.45
C CYS A 104 2.64 0.76 1.35
N GLY A 105 2.60 -0.38 2.04
CA GLY A 105 3.70 -1.35 2.05
C GLY A 105 4.11 -1.86 0.67
N GLU A 106 3.16 -1.98 -0.26
CA GLU A 106 3.45 -2.38 -1.65
C GLU A 106 4.34 -1.35 -2.37
N CYS A 107 3.96 -0.07 -2.31
CA CYS A 107 4.74 1.01 -2.92
C CYS A 107 6.12 1.13 -2.28
N ARG A 108 6.22 0.90 -0.96
CA ARG A 108 7.49 0.89 -0.24
C ARG A 108 8.43 -0.20 -0.73
N LYS A 109 7.94 -1.42 -0.88
CA LYS A 109 8.74 -2.53 -1.42
C LYS A 109 9.10 -2.31 -2.88
N LEU A 110 8.18 -1.79 -3.68
CA LEU A 110 8.47 -1.44 -5.08
C LEU A 110 9.61 -0.41 -5.18
N ALA A 111 9.62 0.60 -4.31
CA ALA A 111 10.71 1.58 -4.25
C ALA A 111 12.05 0.91 -3.89
N GLN A 112 12.05 -0.01 -2.92
CA GLN A 112 13.25 -0.77 -2.54
C GLN A 112 13.78 -1.65 -3.67
N VAL A 113 12.89 -2.38 -4.37
CA VAL A 113 13.25 -3.20 -5.53
C VAL A 113 13.88 -2.36 -6.63
N LYS A 114 13.31 -1.19 -6.94
CA LYS A 114 13.87 -0.25 -7.94
C LYS A 114 15.25 0.27 -7.54
N ARG A 115 15.44 0.68 -6.28
CA ARG A 115 16.75 1.11 -5.76
C ARG A 115 17.78 -0.01 -5.89
N ASN A 116 17.42 -1.23 -5.48
CA ASN A 116 18.29 -2.39 -5.57
C ASN A 116 18.66 -2.74 -7.03
N TYR A 117 17.73 -2.58 -7.96
CA TYR A 117 18.00 -2.76 -9.39
C TYR A 117 19.04 -1.76 -9.90
N VAL A 118 18.91 -0.48 -9.55
CA VAL A 118 19.89 0.56 -9.92
C VAL A 118 21.28 0.24 -9.35
N TYR A 119 21.35 -0.16 -8.09
CA TYR A 119 22.62 -0.56 -7.48
C TYR A 119 23.24 -1.77 -8.19
N LYS A 120 22.46 -2.84 -8.43
CA LYS A 120 22.96 -4.06 -9.10
C LYS A 120 23.44 -3.82 -10.52
N THR A 121 22.85 -2.86 -11.23
CA THR A 121 23.17 -2.58 -12.65
C THR A 121 24.27 -1.54 -12.82
N THR A 122 24.36 -0.57 -11.92
CA THR A 122 25.26 0.59 -12.07
C THR A 122 26.35 0.68 -11.00
N GLY A 123 26.24 -0.09 -9.91
CA GLY A 123 27.07 0.02 -8.71
C GLY A 123 26.79 1.27 -7.85
N LYS A 124 25.90 2.16 -8.28
CA LYS A 124 25.61 3.42 -7.59
C LYS A 124 24.44 3.27 -6.64
N ASP A 125 24.64 3.65 -5.38
CA ASP A 125 23.54 3.78 -4.43
C ASP A 125 22.82 5.11 -4.63
N GLN A 126 21.50 5.09 -4.55
CA GLN A 126 20.65 6.27 -4.72
C GLN A 126 19.69 6.42 -3.54
N ASP A 127 19.28 7.65 -3.24
CA ASP A 127 18.26 7.89 -2.23
C ASP A 127 16.96 7.16 -2.59
N ILE A 128 16.39 6.43 -1.62
CA ILE A 128 15.10 5.73 -1.76
C ILE A 128 13.97 6.70 -2.13
N ASN A 129 14.09 7.97 -1.73
CA ASN A 129 13.12 9.01 -2.03
C ASN A 129 12.93 9.26 -3.53
N ASN A 130 13.93 8.93 -4.36
CA ASN A 130 13.86 9.04 -5.81
C ASN A 130 12.90 8.03 -6.46
N PHE A 131 12.45 7.02 -5.71
CA PHE A 131 11.61 5.94 -6.23
C PHE A 131 10.15 5.99 -5.73
N TYR A 132 9.79 7.02 -4.95
CA TYR A 132 8.42 7.29 -4.54
C TYR A 132 7.72 8.25 -5.51
#